data_AF-A4X9K3-F1
#
_entry.id   AF-A4X9K3-F1
#
_cell.length_a   1.000
_cell.length_b   1.000
_cell.length_c   1.000
_cell.angle_alpha   90.00
_cell.angle_beta   90.00
_cell.angle_gamma   90.00
#
_symmetry.space_group_name_H-M   'P 1'
#
loop_
_entity.id
_entity.type
_entity.pdbx_description
1 polymer ?
#
loop_
_entity_poly.entity_id
_entity_poly.type
_entity_poly.pdbx_seq_one_letter_code
_entity_poly.pdbx_strand_id
1 'polypeptide(L)'
;MTSVATACWGLVFWERQGTWYAAVTGPETKTDIAPVPEGARFVGIDFAVGTSLRVLPTPALVDGGTQLPDTTRRTFRLAGVRWETPGPDDAEALVDRLVRTGAVVRDPIVTAVRRGHRPPVSQRTVERRFRAATGLTQGAVRQVERVREAAALLAAATPVADVVSRLDYVDEPHLARALRRYVGRTARQLREGAGGPIALDLN
;
A
#
# COMPACT_ATOMS: atom_id res chain seq x y z
N MET A 1 -10.86 2.42 11.33
CA MET A 1 -10.87 1.34 10.32
C MET A 1 -9.65 0.46 10.54
N THR A 2 -9.70 -0.83 10.21
CA THR A 2 -8.48 -1.66 10.24
C THR A 2 -7.64 -1.38 9.00
N SER A 3 -6.40 -0.93 9.19
CA SER A 3 -5.39 -0.84 8.13
C SER A 3 -4.80 -2.21 7.86
N VAL A 4 -4.71 -2.59 6.59
CA VAL A 4 -4.08 -3.85 6.17
C VAL A 4 -2.68 -3.54 5.70
N ALA A 5 -1.70 -4.32 6.15
CA ALA A 5 -0.31 -4.22 5.73
C ALA A 5 -0.20 -4.06 4.22
N THR A 6 0.58 -3.11 3.72
CA THR A 6 0.74 -2.82 2.29
C THR A 6 2.21 -2.71 1.92
N ALA A 7 2.56 -3.19 0.73
CA ALA A 7 3.92 -2.99 0.18
C ALA A 7 4.06 -1.68 -0.59
N CYS A 8 2.94 -0.96 -0.76
CA CYS A 8 2.85 0.27 -1.52
C CYS A 8 2.99 1.48 -0.60
N TRP A 9 3.55 2.56 -1.12
CA TRP A 9 3.40 3.89 -0.54
C TRP A 9 2.24 4.59 -1.26
N GLY A 10 1.69 5.63 -0.65
CA GLY A 10 0.52 6.31 -1.17
C GLY A 10 0.50 7.82 -0.92
N LEU A 11 -0.45 8.49 -1.56
CA LEU A 11 -0.90 9.83 -1.19
C LEU A 11 -2.34 9.73 -0.68
N VAL A 12 -2.63 10.40 0.42
CA VAL A 12 -3.99 10.51 0.94
C VAL A 12 -4.33 11.98 1.17
N PHE A 13 -5.50 12.38 0.70
CA PHE A 13 -6.07 13.71 0.84
C PHE A 13 -7.37 13.59 1.61
N TRP A 14 -7.58 14.45 2.60
CA TRP A 14 -8.83 14.46 3.34
C TRP A 14 -9.21 15.83 3.85
N GLU A 15 -10.50 15.99 4.14
CA GLU A 15 -11.05 17.19 4.76
C GLU A 15 -11.63 16.84 6.13
N ARG A 16 -11.33 17.68 7.12
CA ARG A 16 -11.88 17.58 8.47
C ARG A 16 -12.22 18.97 8.98
N GLN A 17 -13.50 19.20 9.26
CA GLN A 17 -14.02 20.46 9.84
C GLN A 17 -13.59 21.70 9.03
N GLY A 18 -13.68 21.63 7.70
CA GLY A 18 -13.31 22.70 6.77
C GLY A 18 -11.81 22.80 6.47
N THR A 19 -10.97 22.07 7.19
CA THR A 19 -9.51 22.06 7.00
C THR A 19 -9.09 20.91 6.10
N TRP A 20 -8.25 21.19 5.12
CA TRP A 20 -7.75 20.21 4.15
C TRP A 20 -6.36 19.72 4.53
N TYR A 21 -6.15 18.43 4.38
CA TYR A 21 -4.93 17.73 4.72
C TYR A 21 -4.50 16.84 3.56
N ALA A 22 -3.20 16.66 3.45
CA ALA A 22 -2.59 15.69 2.56
C ALA A 22 -1.46 15.00 3.31
N ALA A 23 -1.21 13.73 3.02
CA ALA A 23 -0.10 12.99 3.57
C ALA A 23 0.47 12.01 2.55
N VAL A 24 1.76 11.71 2.70
CA VAL A 24 2.39 10.54 2.10
C VAL A 24 2.26 9.40 3.11
N THR A 25 1.68 8.27 2.70
CA THR A 25 1.68 7.04 3.49
C THR A 25 2.79 6.12 2.99
N GLY A 26 3.44 5.41 3.89
CA GLY A 26 4.44 4.42 3.53
C GLY A 26 3.92 2.99 3.55
N PRO A 27 4.76 2.04 3.14
CA PRO A 27 4.47 0.62 3.27
C PRO A 27 4.31 0.20 4.74
N GLU A 28 3.40 -0.72 5.00
CA GLU A 28 3.09 -1.23 6.33
C GLU A 28 3.47 -2.72 6.42
N THR A 29 4.18 -3.10 7.48
CA THR A 29 4.70 -4.46 7.72
C THR A 29 3.75 -5.34 8.55
N LYS A 30 2.66 -4.75 9.03
CA LYS A 30 1.61 -5.40 9.83
C LYS A 30 0.32 -4.58 9.73
N THR A 31 -0.78 -5.17 10.17
CA THR A 31 -2.04 -4.44 10.35
C THR A 31 -1.90 -3.37 11.42
N ASP A 32 -2.65 -2.28 11.26
CA ASP A 32 -2.77 -1.21 12.25
C ASP A 32 -4.21 -0.65 12.27
N ILE A 33 -4.44 0.41 13.03
CA ILE A 33 -5.70 1.15 13.06
C ILE A 33 -5.52 2.46 12.31
N ALA A 34 -6.25 2.61 11.21
CA ALA A 34 -6.37 3.89 10.51
C ALA A 34 -7.51 4.71 11.15
N PRO A 35 -7.22 5.89 11.75
CA PRO A 35 -8.25 6.79 12.23
C PRO A 35 -9.02 7.35 11.03
N VAL A 36 -10.33 7.12 11.00
CA VAL A 36 -11.22 7.69 9.98
C VAL A 36 -12.19 8.60 10.74
N PRO A 37 -11.96 9.92 10.79
CA PRO A 37 -12.86 10.84 11.46
C PRO A 37 -14.24 10.78 10.82
N GLU A 38 -15.28 10.93 11.65
CA GLU A 38 -16.66 10.97 11.16
C GLU A 38 -16.84 12.14 10.18
N GLY A 39 -17.53 11.88 9.06
CA GLY A 39 -17.78 12.86 8.01
C GLY A 39 -16.57 13.23 7.14
N ALA A 40 -15.38 12.68 7.42
CA ALA A 40 -14.21 12.95 6.59
C ALA A 40 -14.33 12.25 5.23
N ARG A 41 -14.07 13.00 4.16
CA ARG A 41 -13.95 12.46 2.80
C ARG A 41 -12.50 12.28 2.46
N PHE A 42 -12.17 11.13 1.88
CA PHE A 42 -10.82 10.74 1.53
C PHE A 42 -10.69 10.54 0.03
N VAL A 43 -9.55 10.96 -0.52
CA VAL A 43 -9.05 10.52 -1.82
C VAL A 43 -7.69 9.90 -1.57
N GLY A 44 -7.55 8.62 -1.87
CA GLY A 44 -6.31 7.86 -1.74
C GLY A 44 -5.75 7.50 -3.11
N ILE A 45 -4.42 7.54 -3.25
CA ILE A 45 -3.69 7.12 -4.44
C ILE A 45 -2.59 6.17 -3.97
N ASP A 46 -2.73 4.89 -4.28
CA ASP A 46 -1.69 3.90 -4.01
C ASP A 46 -0.75 3.77 -5.21
N PHE A 47 0.55 3.86 -4.96
CA PHE A 47 1.55 3.73 -6.00
C PHE A 47 2.09 2.30 -6.08
N ALA A 48 2.25 1.80 -7.30
CA ALA A 48 2.71 0.44 -7.54
C ALA A 48 4.08 0.16 -6.90
N VAL A 49 4.27 -1.04 -6.34
CA VAL A 49 5.54 -1.47 -5.74
C VAL A 49 6.73 -1.26 -6.70
N GLY A 50 7.81 -0.66 -6.20
CA GLY A 50 8.98 -0.31 -6.99
C GLY A 50 8.94 1.10 -7.58
N THR A 51 7.88 1.85 -7.32
CA THR A 51 7.90 3.32 -7.44
C THR A 51 8.33 3.96 -6.13
N SER A 52 8.87 5.18 -6.20
CA SER A 52 9.21 5.97 -5.03
C SER A 52 9.17 7.47 -5.34
N LEU A 53 9.07 8.29 -4.29
CA LEU A 53 9.34 9.72 -4.40
C LEU A 53 10.84 9.96 -4.50
N ARG A 54 11.26 10.81 -5.43
CA ARG A 54 12.68 11.15 -5.61
C ARG A 54 13.30 11.78 -4.36
N VAL A 55 12.55 12.63 -3.68
CA VAL A 55 13.05 13.45 -2.56
C VAL A 55 12.78 12.83 -1.19
N LEU A 56 11.93 11.80 -1.13
CA LEU A 56 11.49 11.19 0.12
C LEU A 56 11.68 9.68 0.02
N PRO A 57 12.75 9.14 0.63
CA PRO A 57 13.06 7.73 0.51
C PRO A 57 11.99 6.89 1.20
N THR A 58 11.38 5.95 0.46
CA THR A 58 10.37 5.02 0.98
C THR A 58 10.77 4.29 2.27
N PRO A 59 12.05 3.89 2.49
CA PRO A 59 12.48 3.31 3.77
C PRO A 59 12.17 4.16 5.01
N ALA A 60 12.15 5.49 4.88
CA ALA A 60 11.85 6.39 5.99
C ALA A 60 10.34 6.47 6.31
N LEU A 61 9.50 5.87 5.48
CA LEU A 61 8.04 5.89 5.61
C LEU A 61 7.46 4.55 6.09
N VAL A 62 8.28 3.50 6.22
CA VAL A 62 7.81 2.18 6.63
C VAL A 62 7.10 2.25 7.99
N ASP A 63 5.91 1.63 8.07
CA ASP A 63 5.01 1.66 9.24
C ASP A 63 4.61 3.08 9.67
N GLY A 64 4.52 4.01 8.71
CA GLY A 64 4.12 5.38 8.99
C GLY A 64 3.84 6.21 7.74
N GLY A 65 4.16 7.50 7.84
CA GLY A 65 3.89 8.48 6.80
C GLY A 65 4.31 9.86 7.24
N THR A 66 4.14 10.84 6.35
CA THR A 66 4.37 12.25 6.67
C THR A 66 3.23 13.10 6.15
N GLN A 67 2.73 13.99 6.99
CA GLN A 67 1.79 15.02 6.54
C GLN A 67 2.52 16.01 5.61
N LEU A 68 1.84 16.45 4.57
CA LEU A 68 2.32 17.41 3.61
C LEU A 68 1.95 18.83 4.03
N PRO A 69 2.89 19.78 3.99
CA PRO A 69 2.65 21.17 4.39
C PRO A 69 1.81 21.91 3.35
N ASP A 70 1.33 23.10 3.72
CA ASP A 70 0.61 24.05 2.86
C ASP A 70 -0.55 23.44 2.06
N THR A 71 -1.26 22.49 2.68
CA THR A 71 -2.40 21.83 2.04
C THR A 71 -3.65 22.68 2.13
N THR A 72 -4.33 22.81 1.00
CA THR A 72 -5.61 23.49 0.84
C THR A 72 -6.52 22.63 -0.01
N ARG A 73 -7.78 23.05 -0.17
CA ARG A 73 -8.73 22.40 -1.07
C ARG A 73 -8.22 22.20 -2.49
N ARG A 74 -7.47 23.17 -3.01
CA ARG A 74 -7.05 23.20 -4.43
C ARG A 74 -5.60 22.83 -4.64
N THR A 75 -4.76 22.96 -3.62
CA THR A 75 -3.32 22.71 -3.78
C THR A 75 -2.68 22.12 -2.55
N PHE A 76 -1.58 21.40 -2.75
CA PHE A 76 -0.71 20.89 -1.70
C PHE A 76 0.77 21.08 -2.07
N ARG A 77 1.68 20.95 -1.10
CA ARG A 77 3.12 20.89 -1.40
C ARG A 77 3.66 19.48 -1.27
N LEU A 78 4.42 19.06 -2.27
CA LEU A 78 5.17 17.81 -2.27
C LEU A 78 6.52 18.08 -2.93
N ALA A 79 7.59 17.65 -2.24
CA ALA A 79 8.96 17.89 -2.70
C ALA A 79 9.31 19.37 -2.91
N GLY A 80 8.73 20.27 -2.09
CA GLY A 80 8.91 21.72 -2.22
C GLY A 80 8.13 22.36 -3.38
N VAL A 81 7.57 21.55 -4.28
CA VAL A 81 6.76 21.99 -5.41
C VAL A 81 5.29 22.04 -5.03
N ARG A 82 4.56 23.03 -5.55
CA ARG A 82 3.11 23.16 -5.36
C ARG A 82 2.38 22.38 -6.46
N TRP A 83 1.41 21.58 -6.05
CA TRP A 83 0.60 20.71 -6.90
C TRP A 83 -0.89 21.01 -6.71
N GLU A 84 -1.70 20.62 -7.68
CA GLU A 84 -3.17 20.67 -7.53
C GLU A 84 -3.66 19.43 -6.77
N THR A 85 -4.48 19.66 -5.74
CA THR A 85 -5.14 18.60 -4.96
C THR A 85 -6.15 17.89 -5.86
N PRO A 86 -6.05 16.56 -6.05
CA PRO A 86 -6.92 15.84 -6.96
C PRO A 86 -8.33 15.70 -6.37
N GLY A 87 -9.35 15.83 -7.21
CA GLY A 87 -10.64 15.23 -6.94
C GLY A 87 -10.60 13.71 -7.13
N PRO A 88 -11.69 12.98 -6.81
CA PRO A 88 -11.78 11.54 -7.05
C PRO A 88 -11.49 11.15 -8.51
N ASP A 89 -11.94 11.95 -9.46
CA ASP A 89 -11.83 11.68 -10.90
C ASP A 89 -10.51 12.20 -11.53
N ASP A 90 -9.69 12.94 -10.77
CA ASP A 90 -8.47 13.60 -11.27
C ASP A 90 -7.17 12.93 -10.81
N ALA A 91 -7.27 11.80 -10.09
CA ALA A 91 -6.12 11.11 -9.49
C ALA A 91 -5.09 10.69 -10.56
N GLU A 92 -5.55 10.14 -11.67
CA GLU A 92 -4.69 9.71 -12.78
C GLU A 92 -3.92 10.90 -13.37
N ALA A 93 -4.58 12.03 -13.60
CA ALA A 93 -3.96 13.23 -14.14
C ALA A 93 -2.86 13.78 -13.21
N LEU A 94 -3.04 13.70 -11.89
CA LEU A 94 -1.99 14.06 -10.94
C LEU A 94 -0.79 13.10 -11.04
N VAL A 95 -1.04 11.78 -11.02
CA VAL A 95 0.01 10.76 -11.12
C VAL A 95 0.84 10.97 -12.39
N ASP A 96 0.15 11.23 -13.51
CA ASP A 96 0.75 11.54 -14.80
C ASP A 96 1.72 12.73 -14.74
N ARG A 97 1.31 13.82 -14.09
CA ARG A 97 2.17 14.99 -13.90
C ARG A 97 3.36 14.67 -12.99
N LEU A 98 3.15 13.94 -11.89
CA LEU A 98 4.22 13.53 -10.97
C LEU A 98 5.29 12.68 -11.66
N VAL A 99 4.89 11.80 -12.58
CA VAL A 99 5.82 10.99 -13.38
C VAL A 99 6.54 11.86 -14.40
N ARG A 100 5.83 12.72 -15.15
CA ARG A 100 6.42 13.58 -16.19
C ARG A 100 7.48 14.54 -15.64
N THR A 101 7.29 15.07 -14.43
CA THR A 101 8.30 15.95 -13.79
C THR A 101 9.42 15.17 -13.09
N GLY A 102 9.32 13.83 -13.04
CA GLY A 102 10.27 12.97 -12.35
C GLY A 102 10.22 13.04 -10.82
N ALA A 103 9.14 13.58 -10.24
CA ALA A 103 8.90 13.57 -8.80
C ALA A 103 8.65 12.13 -8.29
N VAL A 104 7.91 11.34 -9.07
CA VAL A 104 7.77 9.89 -8.89
C VAL A 104 8.69 9.19 -9.88
N VAL A 105 9.50 8.27 -9.36
CA VAL A 105 10.41 7.45 -10.14
C VAL A 105 10.07 5.97 -9.98
N ARG A 106 10.58 5.14 -10.89
CA ARG A 106 10.37 3.70 -10.87
C ARG A 106 11.71 2.97 -10.98
N ASP A 107 11.95 2.00 -10.11
CA ASP A 107 13.15 1.17 -10.17
C ASP A 107 12.98 0.08 -11.26
N PRO A 108 13.86 0.03 -12.27
CA PRO A 108 13.73 -0.90 -13.39
C PRO A 108 13.97 -2.35 -12.98
N ILE A 109 14.82 -2.62 -11.97
CA ILE A 109 15.10 -3.98 -11.50
C ILE A 109 13.89 -4.51 -10.74
N VAL A 110 13.33 -3.73 -9.82
CA VAL A 110 12.10 -4.11 -9.10
C VAL A 110 10.97 -4.36 -10.08
N THR A 111 10.83 -3.48 -11.09
CA THR A 111 9.82 -3.63 -12.14
C THR A 111 9.99 -4.90 -12.97
N ALA A 112 11.21 -5.22 -13.38
CA ALA A 112 11.49 -6.44 -14.13
C ALA A 112 11.11 -7.68 -13.32
N VAL A 113 11.52 -7.74 -12.05
CA VAL A 113 11.18 -8.83 -11.14
C VAL A 113 9.68 -8.94 -10.89
N ARG A 114 8.97 -7.83 -10.70
CA ARG A 114 7.50 -7.78 -10.58
C ARG A 114 6.79 -8.34 -11.81
N ARG A 115 7.37 -8.17 -13.00
CA ARG A 115 6.87 -8.73 -14.26
C ARG A 115 7.28 -10.19 -14.50
N GLY A 116 7.88 -10.86 -13.51
CA GLY A 116 8.35 -12.24 -13.62
C GLY A 116 9.70 -12.42 -14.32
N HIS A 117 10.37 -11.33 -14.72
CA HIS A 117 11.68 -11.41 -15.37
C HIS A 117 12.79 -11.65 -14.34
N ARG A 118 13.89 -12.25 -14.81
CA ARG A 118 15.13 -12.42 -14.05
C ARG A 118 16.19 -11.47 -14.60
N PRO A 119 16.35 -10.26 -14.04
CA PRO A 119 17.37 -9.34 -14.50
C PRO A 119 18.77 -9.94 -14.31
N PRO A 120 19.75 -9.63 -15.18
CA PRO A 120 21.10 -10.20 -15.14
C PRO A 120 21.96 -9.56 -14.03
N VAL A 121 21.48 -9.64 -12.79
CA VAL A 121 22.13 -9.11 -11.58
C VAL A 121 22.05 -10.13 -10.45
N SER A 122 22.94 -10.00 -9.47
CA SER A 122 22.93 -10.86 -8.28
C SER A 122 21.66 -10.70 -7.45
N GLN A 123 21.26 -11.75 -6.73
CA GLN A 123 20.15 -11.69 -5.76
C GLN A 123 20.37 -10.59 -4.71
N ARG A 124 21.61 -10.39 -4.25
CA ARG A 124 21.98 -9.28 -3.35
C ARG A 124 21.62 -7.92 -3.94
N THR A 125 21.81 -7.74 -5.26
CA THR A 125 21.45 -6.48 -5.94
C THR A 125 19.94 -6.31 -6.03
N VAL A 126 19.19 -7.37 -6.35
CA VAL A 126 17.73 -7.36 -6.32
C VAL A 126 17.23 -6.96 -4.93
N GLU A 127 17.71 -7.63 -3.89
CA GLU A 127 17.34 -7.38 -2.49
C GLU A 127 17.67 -5.96 -2.03
N ARG A 128 18.80 -5.40 -2.46
CA ARG A 128 19.14 -3.99 -2.21
C ARG A 128 18.19 -3.03 -2.92
N ARG A 129 17.81 -3.34 -4.16
CA ARG A 129 16.91 -2.51 -4.98
C ARG A 129 15.48 -2.50 -4.44
N PHE A 130 14.98 -3.65 -4.00
CA PHE A 130 13.71 -3.74 -3.28
C PHE A 130 13.73 -2.88 -2.02
N ARG A 131 14.72 -3.07 -1.13
CA ARG A 131 14.83 -2.24 0.08
C ARG A 131 14.90 -0.75 -0.23
N ALA A 132 15.66 -0.33 -1.25
CA ALA A 132 15.77 1.08 -1.60
C ALA A 132 14.44 1.66 -2.14
N ALA A 133 13.72 0.92 -2.96
CA ALA A 133 12.50 1.40 -3.60
C ALA A 133 11.27 1.31 -2.68
N THR A 134 11.20 0.30 -1.80
CA THR A 134 10.00 -0.01 -1.01
C THR A 134 10.24 0.05 0.50
N GLY A 135 11.48 0.16 0.98
CA GLY A 135 11.79 -0.06 2.39
C GLY A 135 11.74 -1.53 2.84
N LEU A 136 11.24 -2.43 1.99
CA LEU A 136 10.98 -3.83 2.32
C LEU A 136 11.88 -4.78 1.49
N THR A 137 12.07 -6.00 1.99
CA THR A 137 12.71 -7.07 1.21
C THR A 137 11.78 -7.58 0.12
N GLN A 138 12.31 -8.26 -0.91
CA GLN A 138 11.47 -8.90 -1.93
C GLN A 138 10.51 -9.92 -1.28
N GLY A 139 11.00 -10.68 -0.31
CA GLY A 139 10.20 -11.65 0.44
C GLY A 139 9.07 -11.00 1.25
N ALA A 140 9.34 -9.87 1.91
CA ALA A 140 8.32 -9.14 2.69
C ALA A 140 7.22 -8.57 1.78
N VAL A 141 7.59 -7.99 0.64
CA VAL A 141 6.63 -7.54 -0.38
C VAL A 141 5.73 -8.70 -0.81
N ARG A 142 6.33 -9.83 -1.21
CA ARG A 142 5.57 -11.03 -1.63
C ARG A 142 4.66 -11.55 -0.53
N GLN A 143 5.12 -11.54 0.72
CA GLN A 143 4.32 -12.00 1.85
C GLN A 143 3.07 -11.12 2.07
N VAL A 144 3.21 -9.80 1.93
CA VAL A 144 2.10 -8.84 2.05
C VAL A 144 1.12 -8.97 0.88
N GLU A 145 1.61 -9.09 -0.35
CA GLU A 145 0.76 -9.32 -1.53
C GLU A 145 -0.01 -10.64 -1.40
N ARG A 146 0.68 -11.72 -1.02
CA ARG A 146 0.10 -13.06 -0.84
C ARG A 146 -0.99 -13.12 0.22
N VAL A 147 -0.81 -12.46 1.36
CA VAL A 147 -1.82 -12.47 2.43
C VAL A 147 -3.02 -11.57 2.10
N ARG A 148 -2.83 -10.49 1.33
CA ARG A 148 -3.93 -9.69 0.78
C ARG A 148 -4.77 -10.50 -0.20
N GLU A 149 -4.14 -11.25 -1.09
CA GLU A 149 -4.82 -12.18 -2.00
C GLU A 149 -5.58 -13.27 -1.23
N ALA A 150 -4.95 -13.85 -0.20
CA ALA A 150 -5.62 -14.81 0.68
C ALA A 150 -6.89 -14.21 1.32
N ALA A 151 -6.81 -12.96 1.78
CA ALA A 151 -7.95 -12.27 2.38
C ALA A 151 -9.09 -12.02 1.38
N ALA A 152 -8.77 -11.61 0.15
CA ALA A 152 -9.76 -11.44 -0.92
C ALA A 152 -10.43 -12.78 -1.28
N LEU A 153 -9.66 -13.86 -1.45
CA LEU A 153 -10.21 -15.19 -1.74
C LEU A 153 -11.15 -15.69 -0.62
N LEU A 154 -10.78 -15.44 0.64
CA LEU A 154 -11.61 -15.79 1.80
C LEU A 154 -12.89 -14.95 1.87
N ALA A 155 -12.82 -13.65 1.56
CA ALA A 155 -14.00 -12.80 1.47
C ALA A 155 -14.95 -13.24 0.35
N ALA A 156 -14.40 -13.71 -0.78
CA ALA A 156 -15.13 -14.38 -1.86
C ALA A 156 -15.57 -15.83 -1.52
N ALA A 157 -15.58 -16.18 -0.22
CA ALA A 157 -16.02 -17.47 0.32
C ALA A 157 -15.25 -18.72 -0.17
N THR A 158 -14.04 -18.57 -0.72
CA THR A 158 -13.17 -19.72 -1.07
C THR A 158 -12.87 -20.57 0.17
N PRO A 159 -12.92 -21.91 0.10
CA PRO A 159 -12.56 -22.78 1.22
C PRO A 159 -11.14 -22.53 1.74
N VAL A 160 -10.93 -22.58 3.06
CA VAL A 160 -9.64 -22.27 3.70
C VAL A 160 -8.54 -23.21 3.20
N ALA A 161 -8.84 -24.51 3.06
CA ALA A 161 -7.91 -25.50 2.52
C ALA A 161 -7.45 -25.17 1.09
N ASP A 162 -8.35 -24.70 0.23
CA ASP A 162 -8.03 -24.29 -1.13
C ASP A 162 -7.12 -23.06 -1.14
N VAL A 163 -7.35 -22.10 -0.25
CA VAL A 163 -6.49 -20.91 -0.10
C VAL A 163 -5.10 -21.31 0.39
N VAL A 164 -5.00 -22.24 1.34
CA VAL A 164 -3.72 -22.78 1.83
C VAL A 164 -2.95 -23.41 0.68
N SER A 165 -3.60 -24.28 -0.11
CA SER A 165 -2.99 -24.95 -1.26
C SER A 165 -2.61 -23.98 -2.37
N ARG A 166 -3.48 -23.04 -2.74
CA ARG A 166 -3.27 -22.13 -3.89
C ARG A 166 -2.17 -21.12 -3.64
N LEU A 167 -2.00 -20.67 -2.39
CA LEU A 167 -1.06 -19.62 -2.03
C LEU A 167 0.16 -20.16 -1.27
N ASP A 168 0.43 -21.47 -1.38
CA ASP A 168 1.59 -22.14 -0.79
C ASP A 168 1.78 -21.82 0.70
N TYR A 169 0.69 -21.82 1.47
CA TYR A 169 0.78 -21.87 2.93
C TYR A 169 1.03 -23.30 3.36
N VAL A 170 1.85 -23.46 4.41
CA VAL A 170 2.20 -24.78 4.95
C VAL A 170 0.95 -25.51 5.48
N ASP A 171 0.10 -24.77 6.18
CA ASP A 171 -1.11 -25.27 6.81
C ASP A 171 -2.06 -24.10 7.18
N GLU A 172 -3.27 -24.43 7.66
CA GLU A 172 -4.22 -23.41 8.11
C GLU A 172 -3.70 -22.57 9.31
N PRO A 173 -3.00 -23.13 10.32
CA PRO A 173 -2.36 -22.34 11.36
C PRO A 173 -1.35 -21.31 10.84
N HIS A 174 -0.58 -21.62 9.80
CA HIS A 174 0.35 -20.69 9.17
C HIS A 174 -0.42 -19.55 8.48
N LEU A 175 -1.46 -19.87 7.71
CA LEU A 175 -2.35 -18.86 7.12
C LEU A 175 -2.99 -17.98 8.21
N ALA A 176 -3.51 -18.57 9.28
CA ALA A 176 -4.16 -17.84 10.37
C ALA A 176 -3.21 -16.84 11.06
N ARG A 177 -1.95 -17.22 11.28
CA ARG A 177 -0.93 -16.30 11.82
C ARG A 177 -0.63 -15.15 10.87
N ALA A 178 -0.55 -15.42 9.57
CA ALA A 178 -0.35 -14.38 8.56
C ALA A 178 -1.53 -13.40 8.51
N LEU A 179 -2.76 -13.89 8.46
CA LEU A 179 -3.97 -13.05 8.44
C LEU A 179 -4.05 -12.15 9.67
N ARG A 180 -3.81 -12.70 10.88
CA ARG A 180 -3.78 -11.89 12.11
C ARG A 180 -2.72 -10.80 12.06
N ARG A 181 -1.52 -11.12 11.57
CA ARG A 181 -0.39 -10.18 11.52
C ARG A 181 -0.60 -9.07 10.50
N TYR A 182 -1.02 -9.41 9.29
CA TYR A 182 -0.98 -8.48 8.16
C TYR A 182 -2.35 -7.88 7.83
N VAL A 183 -3.45 -8.58 8.15
CA VAL A 183 -4.82 -8.16 7.81
C VAL A 183 -5.63 -7.75 9.04
N GLY A 184 -5.26 -8.25 10.23
CA GLY A 184 -6.01 -7.97 11.47
C GLY A 184 -7.38 -8.63 11.51
N ARG A 185 -7.57 -9.68 10.70
CA ARG A 185 -8.81 -10.48 10.64
C ARG A 185 -8.50 -11.96 10.65
N THR A 186 -9.49 -12.73 11.08
CA THR A 186 -9.49 -14.20 10.93
C THR A 186 -10.15 -14.60 9.62
N ALA A 187 -9.88 -15.81 9.15
CA ALA A 187 -10.54 -16.37 7.96
C ALA A 187 -12.07 -16.38 8.12
N ARG A 188 -12.57 -16.68 9.32
CA ARG A 188 -14.00 -16.63 9.64
C ARG A 188 -14.56 -15.21 9.46
N GLN A 189 -13.92 -14.20 10.07
CA GLN A 189 -14.38 -12.82 9.96
C GLN A 189 -14.40 -12.32 8.51
N LEU A 190 -13.39 -12.68 7.71
CA LEU A 190 -13.34 -12.32 6.29
C LEU A 190 -14.51 -12.95 5.51
N ARG A 191 -14.78 -14.24 5.72
CA ARG A 191 -15.90 -14.95 5.09
C ARG A 191 -17.27 -14.41 5.51
N GLU A 192 -17.41 -13.98 6.75
CA GLU A 192 -18.66 -13.45 7.32
C GLU A 192 -18.84 -11.94 7.08
N GLY A 193 -17.85 -11.25 6.48
CA GLY A 193 -17.85 -9.78 6.36
C GLY A 193 -17.83 -9.05 7.72
N ALA A 194 -17.34 -9.72 8.77
CA ALA A 194 -17.37 -9.24 10.13
C ALA A 194 -16.11 -8.45 10.52
N GLY A 195 -16.22 -7.67 11.62
CA GLY A 195 -15.10 -6.88 12.16
C GLY A 195 -15.07 -5.42 11.69
N GLY A 196 -16.07 -4.98 10.92
CA GLY A 196 -16.20 -3.58 10.49
C GLY A 196 -15.23 -3.19 9.37
N PRO A 197 -15.19 -1.89 9.01
CA PRO A 197 -14.45 -1.40 7.84
C PRO A 197 -12.96 -1.78 7.87
N ILE A 198 -12.45 -2.18 6.70
CA ILE A 198 -11.07 -2.63 6.48
C ILE A 198 -10.49 -1.91 5.25
N ALA A 199 -9.22 -1.50 5.32
CA ALA A 199 -8.50 -0.84 4.22
C ALA A 199 -7.94 -1.88 3.24
N LEU A 200 -8.85 -2.70 2.70
CA LEU A 200 -8.57 -3.70 1.70
C LEU A 200 -9.82 -3.84 0.84
N ASP A 201 -9.65 -3.74 -0.47
CA ASP A 201 -10.73 -4.02 -1.39
C ASP A 201 -11.01 -5.54 -1.38
N LEU A 202 -12.21 -5.91 -0.95
CA LEU A 202 -12.68 -7.29 -0.80
C LEU A 202 -13.79 -7.64 -1.81
N ASN A 203 -13.96 -6.81 -2.86
CA ASN A 203 -14.92 -7.00 -3.95
C ASN A 203 -14.94 -8.43 -4.52
#